data_AF-A0AAU3RQD6-F1
#
_entry.id   AF-A0AAU3RQD6-F1
#
_cell.length_a   1.000
_cell.length_b   1.000
_cell.length_c   1.000
_cell.angle_alpha   90.00
_cell.angle_beta   90.00
_cell.angle_gamma   90.00
#
_symmetry.space_group_name_H-M   'P 1'
#
loop_
_entity.id
_entity.type
_entity.pdbx_description
1 polymer ?
#
loop_
_entity_poly.entity_id
_entity_poly.type
_entity_poly.pdbx_seq_one_letter_code
_entity_poly.pdbx_strand_id
1 'polypeptide(L)'
;MRDEWEYAHTDYTVPAQRRIPASLADSEGDWRHYLERSTPNGWLIRHNAMTEALVSGQPMYLLHTTKDIDAIRTSRELHVSTGCLVGALYCSPLTSEPKGLRPHNLGAYLMRTKPSTTPMVFEVTPDAPIRPKGLDYLHLGAIHLRTYRRYQSFLTPAENEQLDRAVLAGLRAAAMFLDVALRNAAGHATPAPEFIDQLSDAAAHVPFLGYLYFEVLSEYLMLHSTTPETKACAHAGELNNCLYKRLSFAAVDGMNQLFDLARFHPRHHRLVQLIDGIEPALCPGAAEYVRRRLSHLFARTALHPSQDAASVAFEGADLPTIQNAAPGLIGQMIFREIRYMSRYRQLYHCFEKAKALEAWDYWNSEGIPTPFNGILPKGEIGINPVYPRSSVRAWTAQQDSKGYLHPAEEVTAVFTPHLASWWAPPRQRATQNATDHAPVHPAQGARSPIPTNRLSMDGVSA
;
A
#
# COMPACT_ATOMS: atom_id res chain seq x y z
N MET A 1 -18.65 -12.70 -7.88
CA MET A 1 -17.26 -12.40 -8.32
C MET A 1 -17.12 -10.92 -8.66
N ARG A 2 -17.89 -10.40 -9.64
CA ARG A 2 -17.89 -8.98 -10.00
C ARG A 2 -18.18 -8.05 -8.81
N ASP A 3 -19.19 -8.35 -8.00
CA ASP A 3 -19.57 -7.52 -6.85
C ASP A 3 -18.46 -7.34 -5.81
N GLU A 4 -17.62 -8.34 -5.58
CA GLU A 4 -16.49 -8.22 -4.67
C GLU A 4 -15.38 -7.35 -5.26
N TRP A 5 -15.17 -7.40 -6.57
CA TRP A 5 -14.25 -6.51 -7.26
C TRP A 5 -14.78 -5.08 -7.30
N GLU A 6 -16.08 -4.89 -7.52
CA GLU A 6 -16.74 -3.58 -7.36
C GLU A 6 -16.51 -3.03 -5.96
N TYR A 7 -16.75 -3.85 -4.94
CA TYR A 7 -16.55 -3.49 -3.54
C TYR A 7 -15.10 -3.11 -3.23
N ALA A 8 -14.13 -3.79 -3.84
CA ALA A 8 -12.71 -3.49 -3.68
C ALA A 8 -12.24 -2.27 -4.46
N HIS A 9 -13.09 -1.60 -5.25
CA HIS A 9 -12.72 -0.38 -5.97
C HIS A 9 -13.38 0.86 -5.39
N THR A 10 -12.63 1.97 -5.35
CA THR A 10 -13.09 3.29 -4.90
C THR A 10 -13.29 4.14 -6.14
N ASP A 11 -14.53 4.50 -6.44
CA ASP A 11 -14.85 5.47 -7.49
C ASP A 11 -14.78 6.90 -6.93
N TYR A 12 -13.82 7.69 -7.41
CA TYR A 12 -13.61 9.05 -6.94
C TYR A 12 -14.54 10.09 -7.60
N THR A 13 -15.39 9.67 -8.55
CA THR A 13 -16.35 10.57 -9.24
C THR A 13 -17.72 10.62 -8.57
N VAL A 14 -18.08 9.59 -7.80
CA VAL A 14 -19.38 9.48 -7.15
C VAL A 14 -19.21 9.53 -5.63
N PRO A 15 -20.27 9.93 -4.89
CA PRO A 15 -20.28 9.76 -3.44
C PRO A 15 -19.99 8.31 -3.06
N ALA A 16 -19.32 8.11 -1.93
CA ALA A 16 -18.98 6.77 -1.48
C ALA A 16 -20.25 5.96 -1.15
N GLN A 17 -20.43 4.82 -1.83
CA GLN A 17 -21.66 4.01 -1.79
C GLN A 17 -21.45 2.57 -1.32
N ARG A 18 -20.28 2.22 -0.78
CA ARG A 18 -20.05 0.82 -0.37
C ARG A 18 -20.96 0.46 0.79
N ARG A 19 -21.52 -0.76 0.74
CA ARG A 19 -22.24 -1.32 1.87
C ARG A 19 -21.26 -1.51 3.04
N ILE A 20 -21.62 -1.01 4.20
CA ILE A 20 -20.82 -1.13 5.42
C ILE A 20 -21.64 -1.84 6.51
N PRO A 21 -20.99 -2.48 7.48
CA PRO A 21 -21.67 -3.03 8.66
C PRO A 21 -22.57 -1.99 9.34
N ALA A 22 -23.65 -2.45 9.98
CA ALA A 22 -24.52 -1.60 10.77
C ALA A 22 -23.83 -1.10 12.05
N SER A 23 -24.44 -0.10 12.69
CA SER A 23 -24.03 0.50 13.97
C SER A 23 -22.66 1.17 13.99
N LEU A 24 -22.06 1.45 12.83
CA LEU A 24 -20.87 2.30 12.76
C LEU A 24 -21.23 3.75 13.09
N ALA A 25 -20.42 4.40 13.93
CA ALA A 25 -20.63 5.78 14.34
C ALA A 25 -20.46 6.78 13.20
N ASP A 26 -19.55 6.47 12.27
CA ASP A 26 -19.31 7.26 11.07
C ASP A 26 -19.57 6.39 9.82
N SER A 27 -20.33 6.93 8.87
CA SER A 27 -20.47 6.31 7.55
C SER A 27 -19.23 6.57 6.69
N GLU A 28 -19.13 5.87 5.55
CA GLU A 28 -18.09 6.19 4.56
C GLU A 28 -18.26 7.61 3.99
N GLY A 29 -19.50 8.08 3.86
CA GLY A 29 -19.81 9.44 3.44
C GLY A 29 -19.30 10.49 4.43
N ASP A 30 -19.47 10.25 5.72
CA ASP A 30 -19.00 11.15 6.79
C ASP A 30 -17.47 11.26 6.76
N TRP A 31 -16.78 10.12 6.66
CA TRP A 31 -15.34 10.12 6.51
C TRP A 31 -14.89 10.79 5.22
N ARG A 32 -15.54 10.50 4.10
CA ARG A 32 -15.19 11.14 2.82
C ARG A 32 -15.36 12.65 2.90
N HIS A 33 -16.45 13.13 3.49
CA HIS A 33 -16.69 14.55 3.72
C HIS A 33 -15.60 15.17 4.60
N TYR A 34 -15.28 14.55 5.74
CA TYR A 34 -14.24 15.01 6.65
C TYR A 34 -12.87 15.08 5.96
N LEU A 35 -12.46 14.02 5.26
CA LEU A 35 -11.17 13.97 4.59
C LEU A 35 -11.06 15.04 3.49
N GLU A 36 -12.11 15.24 2.69
CA GLU A 36 -12.11 16.20 1.58
C GLU A 36 -12.20 17.66 2.04
N ARG A 37 -12.93 17.95 3.12
CA ARG A 37 -13.30 19.33 3.51
C ARG A 37 -12.65 19.84 4.78
N SER A 38 -12.18 18.95 5.65
CA SER A 38 -11.66 19.31 6.97
C SER A 38 -10.15 19.11 7.08
N THR A 39 -9.46 18.80 5.97
CA THR A 39 -8.01 18.64 5.94
C THR A 39 -7.37 19.61 4.92
N PRO A 40 -6.18 20.19 5.21
CA PRO A 40 -5.48 21.13 4.33
C PRO A 40 -5.34 20.65 2.87
N ASN A 41 -5.04 19.37 2.67
CA ASN A 41 -4.81 18.79 1.35
C ASN A 41 -5.99 17.91 0.88
N GLY A 42 -7.14 17.96 1.57
CA GLY A 42 -8.31 17.14 1.29
C GLY A 42 -8.88 17.30 -0.12
N TRP A 43 -8.75 18.51 -0.69
CA TRP A 43 -9.20 18.83 -2.04
C TRP A 43 -8.48 17.98 -3.12
N LEU A 44 -7.24 17.53 -2.87
CA LEU A 44 -6.49 16.63 -3.76
C LEU A 44 -7.08 15.23 -3.87
N ILE A 45 -8.03 14.87 -3.01
CA ILE A 45 -8.77 13.60 -3.15
C ILE A 45 -9.65 13.63 -4.41
N ARG A 46 -10.14 14.82 -4.82
CA ARG A 46 -10.96 15.00 -6.04
C ARG A 46 -10.18 15.61 -7.19
N HIS A 47 -9.26 16.51 -6.90
CA HIS A 47 -8.52 17.31 -7.90
C HIS A 47 -7.04 16.92 -7.90
N ASN A 48 -6.77 15.63 -8.04
CA ASN A 48 -5.41 15.11 -8.16
C ASN A 48 -4.96 15.16 -9.63
N ALA A 49 -3.71 15.55 -9.89
CA ALA A 49 -3.17 15.58 -11.25
C ALA A 49 -3.25 14.20 -11.95
N MET A 50 -3.08 13.11 -11.21
CA MET A 50 -3.21 11.76 -11.76
C MET A 50 -4.65 11.45 -12.19
N THR A 51 -5.64 11.81 -11.37
CA THR A 51 -7.05 11.55 -11.70
C THR A 51 -7.55 12.47 -12.80
N GLU A 52 -7.05 13.71 -12.86
CA GLU A 52 -7.31 14.64 -13.95
C GLU A 52 -6.74 14.14 -15.28
N ALA A 53 -5.53 13.56 -15.26
CA ALA A 53 -4.95 12.93 -16.44
C ALA A 53 -5.80 11.74 -16.94
N LEU A 54 -6.31 10.90 -16.03
CA LEU A 54 -7.21 9.78 -16.38
C LEU A 54 -8.48 10.25 -17.10
N VAL A 55 -9.16 11.27 -16.57
CA VAL A 55 -10.42 11.77 -17.15
C VAL A 55 -10.22 12.60 -18.42
N SER A 56 -8.99 13.03 -18.74
CA SER A 56 -8.72 13.81 -19.94
C SER A 56 -8.88 13.01 -21.25
N GLY A 57 -8.73 11.68 -21.18
CA GLY A 57 -8.65 10.81 -22.36
C GLY A 57 -7.40 11.02 -23.23
N GLN A 58 -6.46 11.86 -22.80
CA GLN A 58 -5.19 12.07 -23.48
C GLN A 58 -4.18 10.97 -23.14
N PRO A 59 -3.12 10.79 -23.96
CA PRO A 59 -2.03 9.89 -23.61
C PRO A 59 -1.44 10.21 -22.23
N MET A 60 -1.25 9.17 -21.42
CA MET A 60 -0.63 9.26 -20.11
C MET A 60 0.81 8.76 -20.17
N TYR A 61 1.72 9.50 -19.55
CA TYR A 61 3.10 9.05 -19.39
C TYR A 61 3.30 8.46 -18.00
N LEU A 62 3.88 7.28 -17.93
CA LEU A 62 4.10 6.52 -16.70
C LEU A 62 5.57 6.11 -16.58
N LEU A 63 6.12 6.25 -15.38
CA LEU A 63 7.46 5.79 -15.03
C LEU A 63 7.40 4.39 -14.43
N HIS A 64 8.25 3.51 -14.92
CA HIS A 64 8.59 2.23 -14.30
C HIS A 64 10.10 2.14 -14.08
N THR A 65 10.54 1.35 -13.11
CA THR A 65 11.97 1.12 -12.88
C THR A 65 12.24 -0.38 -12.87
N THR A 66 13.22 -0.83 -13.66
CA THR A 66 13.61 -2.23 -13.76
C THR A 66 15.08 -2.42 -13.39
N LYS A 67 15.44 -3.56 -12.82
CA LYS A 67 16.84 -3.96 -12.61
C LYS A 67 17.42 -4.73 -13.79
N ASP A 68 16.56 -5.15 -14.73
CA ASP A 68 16.92 -6.11 -15.77
C ASP A 68 16.30 -5.70 -17.10
N ILE A 69 16.81 -4.58 -17.65
CA ILE A 69 16.39 -4.10 -18.96
C ILE A 69 16.80 -5.07 -20.08
N ASP A 70 17.91 -5.79 -19.90
CA ASP A 70 18.42 -6.71 -20.91
C ASP A 70 17.57 -7.98 -21.02
N ALA A 71 17.00 -8.48 -19.92
CA ALA A 71 15.99 -9.54 -19.99
C ALA A 71 14.73 -9.10 -20.74
N ILE A 72 14.27 -7.85 -20.54
CA ILE A 72 13.12 -7.31 -21.28
C ILE A 72 13.44 -7.20 -22.77
N ARG A 73 14.62 -6.66 -23.14
CA ARG A 73 15.06 -6.58 -24.54
C ARG A 73 15.18 -7.96 -25.19
N THR A 74 15.70 -8.93 -24.46
CA THR A 74 15.93 -10.29 -24.96
C THR A 74 14.62 -11.07 -25.13
N SER A 75 13.76 -11.05 -24.12
CA SER A 75 12.47 -11.75 -24.15
C SER A 75 11.42 -11.04 -25.01
N ARG A 76 11.54 -9.71 -25.17
CA ARG A 76 10.50 -8.83 -25.71
C ARG A 76 9.20 -8.89 -24.92
N GLU A 77 9.28 -9.24 -23.63
CA GLU A 77 8.13 -9.34 -22.75
C GLU A 77 8.29 -8.43 -21.53
N LEU A 78 7.20 -7.77 -21.16
CA LEU A 78 7.04 -7.10 -19.87
C LEU A 78 6.14 -7.95 -18.99
N HIS A 79 6.68 -8.39 -17.86
CA HIS A 79 5.96 -9.17 -16.86
C HIS A 79 5.45 -8.24 -15.77
N VAL A 80 4.26 -8.55 -15.26
CA VAL A 80 3.63 -7.79 -14.17
C VAL A 80 4.02 -8.38 -12.81
N SER A 81 3.90 -7.60 -11.74
CA SER A 81 4.16 -8.08 -10.38
C SER A 81 2.89 -8.12 -9.55
N THR A 82 2.89 -8.99 -8.54
CA THR A 82 1.87 -8.97 -7.48
C THR A 82 2.19 -7.91 -6.46
N GLY A 83 1.16 -7.33 -5.86
CA GLY A 83 1.29 -6.31 -4.83
C GLY A 83 -0.05 -5.63 -4.59
N CYS A 84 -0.01 -4.36 -4.17
CA CYS A 84 -1.22 -3.56 -3.94
C CYS A 84 -2.09 -3.41 -5.21
N LEU A 85 -1.52 -3.61 -6.40
CA LEU A 85 -2.22 -3.56 -7.68
C LEU A 85 -2.42 -4.94 -8.33
N VAL A 86 -2.38 -6.04 -7.56
CA VAL A 86 -2.83 -7.44 -7.85
C VAL A 86 -2.30 -8.13 -9.13
N GLY A 87 -1.61 -7.45 -10.03
CA GLY A 87 -1.15 -7.98 -11.31
C GLY A 87 -1.06 -6.91 -12.40
N ALA A 88 -0.95 -5.64 -12.05
CA ALA A 88 -0.62 -4.58 -12.99
C ALA A 88 0.91 -4.37 -13.06
N LEU A 89 1.42 -3.83 -14.17
CA LEU A 89 2.80 -3.34 -14.20
C LEU A 89 2.85 -2.09 -13.33
N TYR A 90 3.60 -2.13 -12.23
CA TYR A 90 3.62 -1.03 -11.27
C TYR A 90 4.40 0.18 -11.80
N CYS A 91 3.80 1.36 -11.71
CA CYS A 91 4.29 2.61 -12.25
C CYS A 91 4.03 3.81 -11.31
N SER A 92 4.50 4.98 -11.71
CA SER A 92 4.11 6.29 -11.17
C SER A 92 3.88 7.31 -12.29
N PRO A 93 2.98 8.31 -12.15
CA PRO A 93 2.72 9.28 -13.20
C PRO A 93 3.95 10.12 -13.59
N LEU A 94 3.97 10.55 -14.85
CA LEU A 94 4.86 11.55 -15.40
C LEU A 94 4.03 12.70 -15.98
N THR A 95 4.38 13.93 -15.63
CA THR A 95 3.75 15.14 -16.16
C THR A 95 4.60 15.69 -17.29
N SER A 96 3.98 15.90 -18.46
CA SER A 96 4.67 16.54 -19.59
C SER A 96 4.87 18.03 -19.31
N GLU A 97 6.13 18.47 -19.32
CA GLU A 97 6.51 19.88 -19.19
C GLU A 97 7.44 20.27 -20.35
N PRO A 98 7.62 21.58 -20.66
CA PRO A 98 8.49 22.01 -21.75
C PRO A 98 9.94 21.53 -21.65
N LYS A 99 10.39 21.18 -20.44
CA LYS A 99 11.75 20.70 -20.16
C LYS A 99 11.90 19.18 -20.27
N GLY A 100 10.81 18.43 -20.39
CA GLY A 100 10.81 16.96 -20.36
C GLY A 100 9.68 16.39 -19.50
N LEU A 101 9.76 15.09 -19.20
CA LEU A 101 8.76 14.41 -18.37
C LEU A 101 9.13 14.55 -16.89
N ARG A 102 8.34 15.32 -16.13
CA ARG A 102 8.54 15.48 -14.68
C ARG A 102 7.98 14.26 -13.95
N PRO A 103 8.77 13.56 -13.13
CA PRO A 103 8.24 12.48 -12.30
C PRO A 103 7.32 13.02 -11.20
N HIS A 104 6.22 12.30 -10.95
CA HIS A 104 5.46 12.41 -9.71
C HIS A 104 6.42 12.25 -8.52
N ASN A 105 6.15 12.91 -7.38
CA ASN A 105 7.07 12.89 -6.23
C ASN A 105 7.37 11.46 -5.71
N LEU A 106 6.45 10.52 -5.89
CA LEU A 106 6.71 9.07 -5.71
C LEU A 106 7.79 8.53 -6.66
N GLY A 107 7.67 8.79 -7.95
CA GLY A 107 8.63 8.35 -8.97
C GLY A 107 10.01 8.95 -8.75
N ALA A 108 10.06 10.25 -8.41
CA ALA A 108 11.28 10.94 -8.05
C ALA A 108 11.96 10.29 -6.83
N TYR A 109 11.17 9.93 -5.80
CA TYR A 109 11.67 9.20 -4.65
C TYR A 109 12.25 7.82 -5.02
N LEU A 110 11.55 7.06 -5.86
CA LEU A 110 11.99 5.73 -6.31
C LEU A 110 13.32 5.79 -7.05
N MET A 111 13.47 6.73 -7.99
CA MET A 111 14.72 6.90 -8.74
C MET A 111 15.89 7.28 -7.82
N ARG A 112 15.66 8.21 -6.88
CA ARG A 112 16.69 8.63 -5.91
C ARG A 112 17.15 7.50 -4.99
N THR A 113 16.24 6.60 -4.60
CA THR A 113 16.52 5.55 -3.61
C THR A 113 16.90 4.21 -4.22
N LYS A 114 16.73 4.03 -5.53
CA LYS A 114 17.08 2.80 -6.26
C LYS A 114 17.94 3.14 -7.49
N PRO A 115 19.17 3.64 -7.29
CA PRO A 115 20.03 4.07 -8.40
C PRO A 115 20.48 2.93 -9.32
N SER A 116 20.42 1.68 -8.87
CA SER A 116 20.72 0.48 -9.67
C SER A 116 19.56 0.01 -10.54
N THR A 117 18.66 0.90 -10.93
CA THR A 117 17.52 0.60 -11.80
C THR A 117 17.56 1.46 -13.06
N THR A 118 17.15 0.88 -14.18
CA THR A 118 16.93 1.59 -15.43
C THR A 118 15.50 2.16 -15.43
N PRO A 119 15.32 3.48 -15.58
CA PRO A 119 13.99 4.05 -15.73
C PRO A 119 13.44 3.75 -17.13
N MET A 120 12.17 3.39 -17.17
CA MET A 120 11.39 3.24 -18.38
C MET A 120 10.23 4.22 -18.37
N VAL A 121 9.97 4.83 -19.52
CA VAL A 121 8.79 5.66 -19.78
C VAL A 121 7.81 4.85 -20.59
N PHE A 122 6.56 4.83 -20.17
CA PHE A 122 5.44 4.25 -20.91
C PHE A 122 4.48 5.35 -21.31
N GLU A 123 4.13 5.42 -22.59
CA GLU A 123 3.02 6.22 -23.09
C GLU A 123 1.82 5.29 -23.26
N VAL A 124 0.78 5.51 -22.46
CA VAL A 124 -0.47 4.75 -22.51
C VAL A 124 -1.53 5.63 -23.15
N THR A 125 -1.99 5.26 -24.35
CA THR A 125 -3.07 5.94 -25.05
C THR A 125 -4.38 5.23 -24.74
N PRO A 126 -5.31 5.84 -23.99
CA PRO A 126 -6.60 5.22 -23.71
C PRO A 126 -7.53 5.34 -24.92
N ASP A 127 -8.55 4.47 -24.97
CA ASP A 127 -9.62 4.51 -25.98
C ASP A 127 -10.72 5.54 -25.67
N ALA A 128 -10.82 5.96 -24.41
CA ALA A 128 -11.77 6.95 -23.92
C ALA A 128 -11.25 7.58 -22.61
N PRO A 129 -11.82 8.72 -22.15
CA PRO A 129 -11.68 9.17 -20.78
C PRO A 129 -11.89 8.05 -19.76
N ILE A 130 -10.93 7.87 -18.84
CA ILE A 130 -10.95 6.80 -17.86
C ILE A 130 -11.61 7.30 -16.58
N ARG A 131 -12.57 6.54 -16.06
CA ARG A 131 -13.16 6.86 -14.75
C ARG A 131 -12.10 6.65 -13.66
N PRO A 132 -11.87 7.62 -12.74
CA PRO A 132 -10.92 7.48 -11.64
C PRO A 132 -11.48 6.53 -10.58
N LYS A 133 -11.42 5.23 -10.89
CA LYS A 133 -11.88 4.11 -10.07
C LYS A 133 -10.68 3.25 -9.68
N GLY A 134 -10.16 3.48 -8.47
CA GLY A 134 -8.92 2.87 -7.98
C GLY A 134 -9.18 1.59 -7.18
N LEU A 135 -8.19 0.70 -7.11
CA LEU A 135 -8.25 -0.52 -6.31
C LEU A 135 -7.84 -0.25 -4.85
N ASP A 136 -8.76 -0.44 -3.92
CA ASP A 136 -8.50 -0.43 -2.48
C ASP A 136 -8.09 -1.84 -2.02
N TYR A 137 -6.79 -2.05 -1.88
CA TYR A 137 -6.26 -3.38 -1.56
C TYR A 137 -6.63 -3.87 -0.14
N LEU A 138 -7.12 -2.98 0.74
CA LEU A 138 -7.56 -3.36 2.08
C LEU A 138 -8.86 -4.17 2.03
N HIS A 139 -9.67 -4.00 0.98
CA HIS A 139 -10.92 -4.75 0.75
C HIS A 139 -10.74 -6.07 0.01
N LEU A 140 -9.50 -6.48 -0.30
CA LEU A 140 -9.25 -7.75 -1.01
C LEU A 140 -9.46 -9.01 -0.15
N GLY A 141 -9.79 -8.86 1.14
CA GLY A 141 -9.96 -9.98 2.06
C GLY A 141 -10.96 -11.03 1.57
N ALA A 142 -12.17 -10.65 1.18
CA ALA A 142 -13.17 -11.59 0.68
C ALA A 142 -12.68 -12.33 -0.59
N ILE A 143 -12.00 -11.62 -1.49
CA ILE A 143 -11.40 -12.18 -2.72
C ILE A 143 -10.30 -13.18 -2.36
N HIS A 144 -9.46 -12.87 -1.37
CA HIS A 144 -8.43 -13.78 -0.86
C HIS A 144 -9.04 -15.06 -0.29
N LEU A 145 -10.08 -14.94 0.55
CA LEU A 145 -10.76 -16.09 1.14
C LEU A 145 -11.43 -16.96 0.07
N ARG A 146 -12.14 -16.35 -0.89
CA ARG A 146 -12.76 -17.09 -2.00
C ARG A 146 -11.72 -17.81 -2.84
N THR A 147 -10.63 -17.12 -3.19
CA THR A 147 -9.52 -17.70 -3.97
C THR A 147 -8.90 -18.88 -3.22
N TYR A 148 -8.64 -18.71 -1.92
CA TYR A 148 -8.15 -19.79 -1.05
C TYR A 148 -9.07 -21.01 -1.10
N ARG A 149 -10.36 -20.84 -0.81
CA ARG A 149 -11.35 -21.94 -0.83
C ARG A 149 -11.40 -22.66 -2.17
N ARG A 150 -11.29 -21.91 -3.28
CA ARG A 150 -11.29 -22.48 -4.64
C ARG A 150 -10.08 -23.39 -4.90
N TYR A 151 -8.91 -23.04 -4.36
CA TYR A 151 -7.65 -23.76 -4.59
C TYR A 151 -7.13 -24.48 -3.35
N GLN A 152 -7.97 -24.66 -2.33
CA GLN A 152 -7.60 -25.28 -1.06
C GLN A 152 -7.09 -26.72 -1.24
N SER A 153 -7.61 -27.43 -2.25
CA SER A 153 -7.20 -28.80 -2.60
C SER A 153 -5.75 -28.92 -3.08
N PHE A 154 -5.06 -27.80 -3.36
CA PHE A 154 -3.62 -27.81 -3.68
C PHE A 154 -2.74 -27.88 -2.43
N LEU A 155 -3.31 -27.60 -1.25
CA LEU A 155 -2.67 -27.82 0.03
C LEU A 155 -2.90 -29.25 0.50
N THR A 156 -1.86 -29.82 1.12
CA THR A 156 -1.97 -31.08 1.85
C THR A 156 -2.85 -30.89 3.10
N PRO A 157 -3.40 -31.98 3.67
CA PRO A 157 -4.14 -31.90 4.94
C PRO A 157 -3.33 -31.21 6.06
N ALA A 158 -2.03 -31.53 6.19
CA ALA A 158 -1.16 -30.94 7.19
C ALA A 158 -0.94 -29.44 7.00
N GLU A 159 -0.80 -28.97 5.76
CA GLU A 159 -0.68 -27.53 5.46
C GLU A 159 -1.98 -26.78 5.76
N ASN A 160 -3.14 -27.38 5.46
CA ASN A 160 -4.45 -26.82 5.82
C ASN A 160 -4.59 -26.71 7.36
N GLU A 161 -4.30 -27.78 8.09
CA GLU A 161 -4.35 -27.77 9.56
C GLU A 161 -3.35 -26.79 10.18
N GLN A 162 -2.16 -26.64 9.60
CA GLN A 162 -1.19 -25.65 10.03
C GLN A 162 -1.72 -24.22 9.81
N LEU A 163 -2.29 -23.95 8.65
CA LEU A 163 -2.86 -22.65 8.31
C LEU A 163 -4.03 -22.30 9.24
N ASP A 164 -5.00 -23.20 9.41
CA ASP A 164 -6.16 -22.98 10.26
C ASP A 164 -5.75 -22.75 11.73
N ARG A 165 -4.77 -23.53 12.23
CA ARG A 165 -4.22 -23.33 13.58
C ARG A 165 -3.51 -21.99 13.71
N ALA A 166 -2.71 -21.58 12.73
CA ALA A 166 -1.99 -20.31 12.77
C ALA A 166 -2.96 -19.12 12.74
N VAL A 167 -3.96 -19.15 11.86
CA VAL A 167 -5.00 -18.12 11.76
C VAL A 167 -5.81 -18.04 13.06
N LEU A 168 -6.30 -19.18 13.57
CA LEU A 168 -7.08 -19.20 14.81
C LEU A 168 -6.27 -18.75 16.03
N ALA A 169 -5.00 -19.15 16.13
CA ALA A 169 -4.12 -18.71 17.22
C ALA A 169 -3.90 -17.19 17.17
N GLY A 170 -3.64 -16.63 15.98
CA GLY A 170 -3.50 -15.18 15.80
C GLY A 170 -4.76 -14.41 16.17
N LEU A 171 -5.93 -14.89 15.75
CA LEU A 171 -7.23 -14.30 16.09
C LEU A 171 -7.48 -14.33 17.59
N ARG A 172 -7.23 -15.46 18.26
CA ARG A 172 -7.41 -15.60 19.71
C ARG A 172 -6.47 -14.67 20.48
N ALA A 173 -5.22 -14.56 20.05
CA ALA A 173 -4.24 -13.68 20.69
C ALA A 173 -4.61 -12.19 20.55
N ALA A 174 -5.25 -11.80 19.45
CA ALA A 174 -5.68 -10.41 19.22
C ALA A 174 -7.15 -10.12 19.59
N ALA A 175 -7.94 -11.13 19.98
CA ALA A 175 -9.40 -11.05 20.06
C ALA A 175 -9.90 -9.83 20.84
N MET A 176 -9.35 -9.60 22.04
CA MET A 176 -9.69 -8.46 22.88
C MET A 176 -9.50 -7.11 22.17
N PHE A 177 -8.40 -6.94 21.44
CA PHE A 177 -8.17 -5.71 20.67
C PHE A 177 -9.14 -5.60 19.48
N LEU A 178 -9.43 -6.70 18.79
CA LEU A 178 -10.40 -6.69 17.68
C LEU A 178 -11.79 -6.25 18.18
N ASP A 179 -12.20 -6.71 19.37
CA ASP A 179 -13.45 -6.30 20.02
C ASP A 179 -13.41 -4.82 20.47
N VAL A 180 -12.27 -4.33 20.98
CA VAL A 180 -12.05 -2.90 21.26
C VAL A 180 -12.20 -2.07 19.99
N ALA A 181 -11.61 -2.50 18.87
CA ALA A 181 -11.70 -1.80 17.60
C ALA A 181 -13.15 -1.74 17.07
N LEU A 182 -13.92 -2.83 17.18
CA LEU A 182 -15.34 -2.81 16.82
C LEU A 182 -16.17 -1.89 17.72
N ARG A 183 -15.98 -1.94 19.04
CA ARG A 183 -16.67 -1.03 19.97
C ARG A 183 -16.36 0.43 19.68
N ASN A 184 -15.09 0.75 19.40
CA ASN A 184 -14.69 2.10 19.01
C ASN A 184 -15.30 2.52 17.68
N ALA A 185 -15.39 1.62 16.70
CA ALA A 185 -16.05 1.87 15.42
C ALA A 185 -17.55 2.15 15.61
N ALA A 186 -18.17 1.56 16.64
CA ALA A 186 -19.55 1.79 17.05
C ALA A 186 -19.74 3.00 18.00
N GLY A 187 -18.73 3.86 18.15
CA GLY A 187 -18.86 5.14 18.86
C GLY A 187 -18.38 5.14 20.31
N HIS A 188 -17.82 4.04 20.82
CA HIS A 188 -17.16 4.03 22.12
C HIS A 188 -15.75 4.67 22.03
N ALA A 189 -15.22 5.10 23.17
CA ALA A 189 -13.92 5.75 23.22
C ALA A 189 -13.00 5.09 24.27
N THR A 190 -12.14 4.18 23.82
CA THR A 190 -10.90 3.85 24.55
C THR A 190 -9.92 5.03 24.49
N PRO A 191 -9.17 5.34 25.56
CA PRO A 191 -8.10 6.33 25.49
C PRO A 191 -7.12 6.04 24.34
N ALA A 192 -6.79 7.05 23.52
CA ALA A 192 -5.94 6.85 22.35
C ALA A 192 -4.56 6.22 22.66
N PRO A 193 -3.83 6.61 23.72
CA PRO A 193 -2.57 5.96 24.06
C PRO A 193 -2.71 4.46 24.33
N GLU A 194 -3.75 4.07 25.08
CA GLU A 194 -4.05 2.67 25.40
C GLU A 194 -4.41 1.89 24.14
N PHE A 195 -5.24 2.46 23.27
CA PHE A 195 -5.63 1.84 22.00
C PHE A 195 -4.42 1.55 21.10
N ILE A 196 -3.47 2.48 20.99
CA ILE A 196 -2.29 2.32 20.13
C ILE A 196 -1.36 1.23 20.68
N ASP A 197 -1.20 1.16 22.00
CA ASP A 197 -0.40 0.13 22.63
C ASP A 197 -1.02 -1.27 22.43
N GLN A 198 -2.34 -1.41 22.59
CA GLN A 198 -3.06 -2.66 22.29
C GLN A 198 -3.01 -3.02 20.80
N LEU A 199 -3.10 -2.03 19.90
CA LEU A 199 -2.95 -2.23 18.46
C LEU A 199 -1.56 -2.78 18.10
N SER A 200 -0.52 -2.23 18.73
CA SER A 200 0.86 -2.68 18.52
C SER A 200 1.02 -4.17 18.88
N ASP A 201 0.50 -4.57 20.03
CA ASP A 201 0.54 -5.95 20.50
C ASP A 201 -0.30 -6.87 19.61
N ALA A 202 -1.50 -6.45 19.21
CA ALA A 202 -2.37 -7.21 18.33
C ALA A 202 -1.81 -7.38 16.90
N ALA A 203 -1.12 -6.38 16.37
CA ALA A 203 -0.55 -6.42 15.02
C ALA A 203 0.55 -7.48 14.86
N ALA A 204 1.23 -7.86 15.94
CA ALA A 204 2.17 -8.98 15.95
C ALA A 204 1.49 -10.34 15.66
N HIS A 205 0.21 -10.47 15.98
CA HIS A 205 -0.59 -11.69 15.81
C HIS A 205 -1.56 -11.63 14.63
N VAL A 206 -1.97 -10.42 14.24
CA VAL A 206 -2.82 -10.15 13.08
C VAL A 206 -2.09 -9.14 12.18
N PRO A 207 -1.17 -9.60 11.31
CA PRO A 207 -0.35 -8.75 10.45
C PRO A 207 -1.12 -7.75 9.58
N PHE A 208 -2.40 -8.00 9.29
CA PHE A 208 -3.26 -7.07 8.57
C PHE A 208 -3.44 -5.73 9.30
N LEU A 209 -3.43 -5.73 10.64
CA LEU A 209 -3.53 -4.51 11.44
C LEU A 209 -2.36 -3.56 11.19
N GLY A 210 -1.15 -4.07 10.91
CA GLY A 210 -0.02 -3.23 10.54
C GLY A 210 -0.21 -2.48 9.21
N TYR A 211 -0.88 -3.12 8.24
CA TYR A 211 -1.25 -2.46 6.98
C TYR A 211 -2.30 -1.36 7.20
N LEU A 212 -3.34 -1.64 8.00
CA LEU A 212 -4.33 -0.63 8.36
C LEU A 212 -3.67 0.55 9.08
N TYR A 213 -2.82 0.26 10.06
CA TYR A 213 -2.15 1.28 10.85
C TYR A 213 -1.25 2.17 9.98
N PHE A 214 -0.47 1.55 9.10
CA PHE A 214 0.37 2.29 8.16
C PHE A 214 -0.46 3.18 7.21
N GLU A 215 -1.55 2.67 6.62
CA GLU A 215 -2.36 3.45 5.68
C GLU A 215 -3.09 4.60 6.38
N VAL A 216 -3.59 4.39 7.60
CA VAL A 216 -4.21 5.45 8.41
C VAL A 216 -3.23 6.58 8.72
N LEU A 217 -1.99 6.25 9.09
CA LEU A 217 -0.98 7.28 9.34
C LEU A 217 -0.49 7.95 8.06
N SER A 218 -0.40 7.20 6.97
CA SER A 218 -0.05 7.75 5.66
C SER A 218 -1.11 8.76 5.21
N GLU A 219 -2.40 8.42 5.37
CA GLU A 219 -3.55 9.30 5.12
C GLU A 219 -3.47 10.56 6.00
N TYR A 220 -3.27 10.38 7.31
CA TYR A 220 -3.14 11.51 8.24
C TYR A 220 -2.01 12.47 7.84
N LEU A 221 -0.80 11.95 7.61
CA LEU A 221 0.35 12.76 7.25
C LEU A 221 0.15 13.51 5.93
N MET A 222 -0.31 12.83 4.88
CA MET A 222 -0.47 13.44 3.56
C MET A 222 -1.59 14.48 3.53
N LEU A 223 -2.68 14.27 4.28
CA LEU A 223 -3.83 15.18 4.27
C LEU A 223 -3.66 16.38 5.21
N HIS A 224 -2.96 16.20 6.35
CA HIS A 224 -2.82 17.24 7.37
C HIS A 224 -1.51 18.03 7.30
N SER A 225 -0.47 17.52 6.63
CA SER A 225 0.82 18.22 6.56
C SER A 225 0.71 19.57 5.86
N THR A 226 1.40 20.57 6.42
CA THR A 226 1.40 21.94 5.89
C THR A 226 2.81 22.49 5.62
N THR A 227 3.82 21.61 5.61
CA THR A 227 5.21 22.02 5.33
C THR A 227 5.36 22.63 3.93
N PRO A 228 6.40 23.44 3.69
CA PRO A 228 6.69 23.98 2.36
C PRO A 228 6.78 22.90 1.27
N GLU A 229 7.38 21.75 1.56
CA GLU A 229 7.51 20.64 0.62
C GLU A 229 6.16 20.02 0.28
N THR A 230 5.29 19.86 1.28
CA THR A 230 3.91 19.38 1.06
C THR A 230 3.12 20.37 0.23
N LYS A 231 3.24 21.67 0.49
CA LYS A 231 2.58 22.71 -0.32
C LYS A 231 3.09 22.74 -1.76
N ALA A 232 4.37 22.48 -1.98
CA ALA A 232 4.94 22.36 -3.32
C ALA A 232 4.38 21.14 -4.07
N CYS A 233 4.25 19.99 -3.41
CA CYS A 233 3.59 18.81 -3.99
C CYS A 233 2.12 19.11 -4.31
N ALA A 234 1.40 19.75 -3.39
CA ALA A 234 0.00 20.10 -3.57
C ALA A 234 -0.21 21.09 -4.74
N HIS A 235 0.71 22.05 -4.93
CA HIS A 235 0.71 22.93 -6.12
C HIS A 235 0.89 22.17 -7.44
N ALA A 236 1.60 21.04 -7.41
CA ALA A 236 1.72 20.15 -8.55
C ALA A 236 0.52 19.19 -8.70
N GLY A 237 -0.50 19.30 -7.86
CA GLY A 237 -1.66 18.41 -7.84
C GLY A 237 -1.37 17.03 -7.23
N GLU A 238 -0.37 16.92 -6.34
CA GLU A 238 0.14 15.66 -5.81
C GLU A 238 0.08 15.60 -4.27
N LEU A 239 -0.24 14.44 -3.71
CA LEU A 239 -0.02 14.16 -2.29
C LEU A 239 1.48 13.94 -2.03
N ASN A 240 1.97 14.35 -0.85
CA ASN A 240 3.39 14.22 -0.51
C ASN A 240 3.75 12.81 -0.03
N ASN A 241 4.22 11.96 -0.94
CA ASN A 241 4.58 10.58 -0.63
C ASN A 241 5.85 10.44 0.22
N CYS A 242 6.70 11.47 0.28
CA CYS A 242 7.93 11.40 1.07
C CYS A 242 7.61 11.25 2.56
N LEU A 243 6.46 11.74 3.04
CA LEU A 243 6.04 11.66 4.44
C LEU A 243 5.89 10.21 4.90
N TYR A 244 5.08 9.42 4.19
CA TYR A 244 4.87 8.03 4.57
C TYR A 244 6.12 7.17 4.36
N LYS A 245 6.97 7.51 3.37
CA LYS A 245 8.25 6.83 3.18
C LYS A 245 9.13 7.07 4.41
N ARG A 246 9.34 8.33 4.83
CA ARG A 246 10.07 8.67 6.07
C ARG A 246 9.52 7.91 7.27
N LEU A 247 8.19 7.87 7.42
CA LEU A 247 7.52 7.10 8.46
C LEU A 247 7.91 5.61 8.41
N SER A 248 7.73 4.96 7.27
CA SER A 248 8.00 3.51 7.13
C SER A 248 9.46 3.14 7.42
N PHE A 249 10.42 3.94 6.94
CA PHE A 249 11.85 3.67 7.15
C PHE A 249 12.32 3.99 8.57
N ALA A 250 11.70 4.96 9.25
CA ALA A 250 12.01 5.27 10.64
C ALA A 250 11.33 4.32 11.64
N ALA A 251 10.20 3.71 11.25
CA ALA A 251 9.44 2.83 12.11
C ALA A 251 9.92 1.36 12.09
N VAL A 252 10.49 0.89 10.98
CA VAL A 252 10.81 -0.52 10.78
C VAL A 252 12.18 -0.72 10.16
N ASP A 253 13.07 -1.38 10.89
CA ASP A 253 14.39 -1.76 10.38
C ASP A 253 14.30 -2.74 9.20
N GLY A 254 15.08 -2.49 8.15
CA GLY A 254 15.13 -3.34 6.96
C GLY A 254 13.99 -3.13 5.96
N MET A 255 13.14 -2.10 6.13
CA MET A 255 12.07 -1.73 5.18
C MET A 255 12.60 -1.43 3.75
N ASN A 256 13.90 -1.13 3.61
CA ASN A 256 14.60 -0.93 2.34
C ASN A 256 14.93 -2.24 1.60
N GLN A 257 15.04 -3.35 2.34
CA GLN A 257 15.32 -4.67 1.79
C GLN A 257 14.01 -5.37 1.41
N LEU A 258 13.03 -5.34 2.31
CA LEU A 258 11.70 -5.89 2.09
C LEU A 258 10.65 -4.93 2.66
N PHE A 259 9.81 -4.39 1.77
CA PHE A 259 8.72 -3.50 2.17
C PHE A 259 7.57 -4.34 2.76
N ASP A 260 7.64 -4.61 4.07
CA ASP A 260 6.69 -5.46 4.78
C ASP A 260 5.93 -4.71 5.89
N LEU A 261 4.73 -4.24 5.55
CA LEU A 261 3.86 -3.49 6.46
C LEU A 261 3.30 -4.35 7.61
N ALA A 262 3.43 -5.68 7.54
CA ALA A 262 3.13 -6.56 8.67
C ALA A 262 3.96 -6.22 9.92
N ARG A 263 5.16 -5.65 9.73
CA ARG A 263 6.09 -5.26 10.80
C ARG A 263 5.84 -3.84 11.30
N PHE A 264 4.87 -3.12 10.73
CA PHE A 264 4.54 -1.76 11.13
C PHE A 264 3.59 -1.77 12.33
N HIS A 265 4.14 -1.68 13.53
CA HIS A 265 3.36 -1.71 14.77
C HIS A 265 3.99 -0.84 15.88
N PRO A 266 4.29 0.46 15.63
CA PRO A 266 4.86 1.31 16.68
C PRO A 266 3.88 1.45 17.86
N ARG A 267 4.40 1.37 19.09
CA ARG A 267 3.66 1.71 20.31
C ARG A 267 3.43 3.22 20.42
N HIS A 268 2.56 3.66 21.33
CA HIS A 268 2.15 5.07 21.45
C HIS A 268 3.34 6.04 21.58
N HIS A 269 4.28 5.75 22.49
CA HIS A 269 5.45 6.62 22.68
C HIS A 269 6.27 6.76 21.38
N ARG A 270 6.42 5.65 20.64
CA ARG A 270 7.21 5.62 19.40
C ARG A 270 6.44 6.31 18.28
N LEU A 271 5.12 6.16 18.23
CA LEU A 271 4.26 6.89 17.31
C LEU A 271 4.48 8.40 17.45
N VAL A 272 4.41 8.93 18.67
CA VAL A 272 4.61 10.36 18.93
C VAL A 272 5.98 10.82 18.44
N GLN A 273 7.05 10.08 18.75
CA GLN A 273 8.41 10.40 18.26
C GLN A 273 8.51 10.39 16.73
N LEU A 274 7.86 9.44 16.07
CA LEU A 274 7.89 9.32 14.60
C LEU A 274 7.20 10.52 13.95
N ILE A 275 6.04 10.93 14.47
CA ILE A 275 5.32 12.10 13.96
C ILE A 275 6.08 13.38 14.27
N ASP A 276 6.66 13.50 15.46
CA ASP A 276 7.46 14.67 15.87
C ASP A 276 8.68 14.86 14.97
N GLY A 277 9.36 13.77 14.62
CA GLY A 277 10.47 13.78 13.67
C GLY A 277 10.08 14.09 12.22
N ILE A 278 8.78 14.08 11.88
CA ILE A 278 8.27 14.41 10.54
C ILE A 278 7.75 15.85 10.51
N GLU A 279 6.77 16.17 11.35
CA GLU A 279 6.14 17.49 11.47
C GLU A 279 5.53 17.62 12.89
N PRO A 280 6.22 18.28 13.85
CA PRO A 280 5.79 18.38 15.25
C PRO A 280 4.36 18.90 15.45
N ALA A 281 3.89 19.77 14.57
CA ALA A 281 2.54 20.33 14.62
C ALA A 281 1.43 19.27 14.49
N LEU A 282 1.74 18.08 13.95
CA LEU A 282 0.79 16.98 13.78
C LEU A 282 0.72 16.04 14.99
N CYS A 283 1.66 16.14 15.94
CA CYS A 283 1.73 15.24 17.09
C CYS A 283 0.43 15.18 17.93
N PRO A 284 -0.21 16.32 18.28
CA PRO A 284 -1.36 16.29 19.20
C PRO A 284 -2.57 15.51 18.67
N GLY A 285 -2.77 15.45 17.35
CA GLY A 285 -3.94 14.82 16.74
C GLY A 285 -3.73 13.37 16.28
N ALA A 286 -2.47 12.93 16.14
CA ALA A 286 -2.15 11.67 15.46
C ALA A 286 -2.76 10.42 16.13
N ALA A 287 -2.61 10.29 17.46
CA ALA A 287 -3.09 9.12 18.18
C ALA A 287 -4.63 9.00 18.13
N GLU A 288 -5.33 10.13 18.30
CA GLU A 288 -6.79 10.17 18.26
C GLU A 288 -7.31 9.90 16.84
N TYR A 289 -6.65 10.46 15.83
CA TYR A 289 -6.97 10.15 14.43
C TYR A 289 -6.84 8.67 14.15
N VAL A 290 -5.72 8.04 14.56
CA VAL A 290 -5.50 6.61 14.36
C VAL A 290 -6.58 5.80 15.05
N ARG A 291 -6.88 6.08 16.32
CA ARG A 291 -7.91 5.37 17.08
C ARG A 291 -9.24 5.36 16.34
N ARG A 292 -9.73 6.53 15.94
CA ARG A 292 -11.03 6.68 15.27
C ARG A 292 -11.02 6.06 13.87
N ARG A 293 -10.03 6.43 13.06
CA ARG A 293 -9.96 6.03 11.64
C ARG A 293 -9.66 4.54 11.47
N LEU A 294 -8.73 3.98 12.24
CA LEU A 294 -8.40 2.56 12.19
C LEU A 294 -9.56 1.69 12.63
N SER A 295 -10.29 2.07 13.69
CA SER A 295 -11.46 1.33 14.15
C SER A 295 -12.52 1.24 13.04
N HIS A 296 -12.84 2.38 12.41
CA HIS A 296 -13.75 2.42 11.27
C HIS A 296 -13.24 1.58 10.08
N LEU A 297 -11.98 1.75 9.67
CA LEU A 297 -11.40 0.99 8.56
C LEU A 297 -11.34 -0.51 8.85
N PHE A 298 -11.04 -0.90 10.08
CA PHE A 298 -11.04 -2.30 10.50
C PHE A 298 -12.44 -2.88 10.35
N ALA A 299 -13.46 -2.27 10.94
CA ALA A 299 -14.82 -2.80 10.87
C ALA A 299 -15.30 -2.99 9.43
N ARG A 300 -15.07 -2.02 8.54
CA ARG A 300 -15.51 -2.08 7.13
C ARG A 300 -14.69 -3.00 6.23
N THR A 301 -13.43 -3.31 6.58
CA THR A 301 -12.57 -4.19 5.77
C THR A 301 -12.56 -5.62 6.29
N ALA A 302 -12.79 -5.81 7.59
CA ALA A 302 -12.82 -7.09 8.26
C ALA A 302 -14.18 -7.78 8.12
N LEU A 303 -15.26 -7.08 8.47
CA LEU A 303 -16.61 -7.65 8.60
C LEU A 303 -17.32 -7.79 7.25
N HIS A 304 -18.23 -8.76 7.16
CA HIS A 304 -19.18 -8.82 6.05
C HIS A 304 -20.16 -7.64 6.14
N PRO A 305 -20.55 -6.99 5.03
CA PRO A 305 -21.43 -5.82 5.08
C PRO A 305 -22.82 -6.05 5.69
N SER A 306 -23.27 -7.30 5.82
CA SER A 306 -24.54 -7.63 6.49
C SER A 306 -24.44 -7.74 8.01
N GLN A 307 -23.25 -7.62 8.58
CA GLN A 307 -23.06 -7.71 10.03
C GLN A 307 -23.40 -6.39 10.73
N ASP A 308 -23.65 -6.49 12.02
CA ASP A 308 -23.72 -5.36 12.93
C ASP A 308 -22.43 -5.30 13.76
N ALA A 309 -21.66 -4.21 13.61
CA ALA A 309 -20.37 -4.07 14.28
C ALA A 309 -20.48 -4.08 15.81
N ALA A 310 -21.62 -3.66 16.38
CA ALA A 310 -21.84 -3.66 17.82
C ALA A 310 -22.17 -5.05 18.39
N SER A 311 -22.55 -6.00 17.53
CA SER A 311 -23.02 -7.34 17.92
C SER A 311 -21.99 -8.45 17.68
N VAL A 312 -20.92 -8.18 16.94
CA VAL A 312 -19.85 -9.16 16.66
C VAL A 312 -18.82 -9.17 17.79
N ALA A 313 -18.44 -10.37 18.23
CA ALA A 313 -17.35 -10.59 19.17
C ALA A 313 -16.36 -11.63 18.60
N PHE A 314 -15.07 -11.38 18.76
CA PHE A 314 -13.98 -12.29 18.42
C PHE A 314 -13.59 -13.16 19.63
N GLU A 315 -13.74 -12.65 20.84
CA GLU A 315 -13.49 -13.42 22.05
C GLU A 315 -14.44 -14.63 22.14
N GLY A 316 -13.87 -15.82 22.37
CA GLY A 316 -14.64 -17.07 22.48
C GLY A 316 -15.22 -17.62 21.17
N ALA A 317 -15.17 -16.87 20.05
CA ALA A 317 -15.70 -17.32 18.77
C ALA A 317 -14.81 -18.40 18.12
N ASP A 318 -15.45 -19.38 17.47
CA ASP A 318 -14.75 -20.38 16.67
C ASP A 318 -14.45 -19.88 15.25
N LEU A 319 -13.55 -20.58 14.54
CA LEU A 319 -13.12 -20.17 13.22
C LEU A 319 -14.28 -20.11 12.20
N PRO A 320 -15.22 -21.09 12.13
CA PRO A 320 -16.38 -21.00 11.25
C PRO A 320 -17.25 -19.76 11.51
N THR A 321 -17.50 -19.42 12.77
CA THR A 321 -18.27 -18.23 13.16
C THR A 321 -17.57 -16.96 12.68
N ILE A 322 -16.27 -16.82 12.97
CA ILE A 322 -15.47 -15.66 12.54
C ILE A 322 -15.41 -15.58 11.01
N GLN A 323 -15.32 -16.72 10.32
CA GLN A 323 -15.26 -16.74 8.86
C GLN A 323 -16.55 -16.26 8.18
N ASN A 324 -17.70 -16.47 8.83
CA ASN A 324 -18.98 -15.95 8.34
C ASN A 324 -19.18 -14.47 8.70
N ALA A 325 -18.77 -14.05 9.90
CA ALA A 325 -18.91 -12.67 10.35
C ALA A 325 -17.86 -11.74 9.72
N ALA A 326 -16.62 -12.19 9.61
CA ALA A 326 -15.45 -11.42 9.20
C ALA A 326 -14.65 -12.07 8.05
N PRO A 327 -15.29 -12.37 6.89
CA PRO A 327 -14.61 -13.01 5.75
C PRO A 327 -13.45 -12.17 5.21
N GLY A 328 -13.54 -10.83 5.34
CA GLY A 328 -12.47 -9.92 4.96
C GLY A 328 -11.22 -10.15 5.81
N LEU A 329 -11.38 -10.22 7.14
CA LEU A 329 -10.27 -10.47 8.06
C LEU A 329 -9.64 -11.85 7.82
N ILE A 330 -10.47 -12.89 7.74
CA ILE A 330 -9.96 -14.26 7.52
C ILE A 330 -9.16 -14.35 6.22
N GLY A 331 -9.68 -13.77 5.12
CA GLY A 331 -8.94 -13.79 3.86
C GLY A 331 -7.64 -13.01 3.91
N GLN A 332 -7.59 -11.86 4.62
CA GLN A 332 -6.34 -11.12 4.82
C GLN A 332 -5.32 -11.92 5.64
N MET A 333 -5.76 -12.68 6.64
CA MET A 333 -4.89 -13.54 7.45
C MET A 333 -4.37 -14.73 6.64
N ILE A 334 -5.26 -15.48 5.99
CA ILE A 334 -4.90 -16.64 5.15
C ILE A 334 -3.89 -16.23 4.08
N PHE A 335 -4.15 -15.12 3.39
CA PHE A 335 -3.26 -14.63 2.34
C PHE A 335 -1.84 -14.35 2.82
N ARG A 336 -1.69 -13.85 4.04
CA ARG A 336 -0.37 -13.55 4.64
C ARG A 336 0.30 -14.81 5.16
N GLU A 337 -0.44 -15.70 5.81
CA GLU A 337 0.12 -16.94 6.35
C GLU A 337 0.59 -17.91 5.25
N ILE A 338 -0.14 -18.00 4.13
CA ILE A 338 0.28 -18.84 2.98
C ILE A 338 1.67 -18.45 2.46
N ARG A 339 2.09 -17.18 2.59
CA ARG A 339 3.40 -16.69 2.14
C ARG A 339 4.58 -17.17 2.99
N TYR A 340 4.31 -17.71 4.18
CA TYR A 340 5.32 -18.31 5.07
C TYR A 340 5.41 -19.83 4.89
N MET A 341 4.56 -20.44 4.06
CA MET A 341 4.64 -21.87 3.77
C MET A 341 5.88 -22.19 2.94
N SER A 342 6.53 -23.32 3.22
CA SER A 342 7.71 -23.80 2.48
C SER A 342 7.41 -23.99 0.98
N ARG A 343 6.18 -24.39 0.66
CA ARG A 343 5.70 -24.59 -0.72
C ARG A 343 5.10 -23.35 -1.38
N TYR A 344 5.22 -22.16 -0.77
CA TYR A 344 4.60 -20.95 -1.32
C TYR A 344 5.07 -20.64 -2.75
N ARG A 345 6.36 -20.86 -3.08
CA ARG A 345 6.88 -20.59 -4.43
C ARG A 345 6.17 -21.44 -5.51
N GLN A 346 5.85 -22.69 -5.19
CA GLN A 346 5.13 -23.61 -6.07
C GLN A 346 3.64 -23.26 -6.15
N LEU A 347 3.08 -22.72 -5.05
CA LEU A 347 1.68 -22.33 -4.93
C LEU A 347 1.40 -20.89 -5.39
N TYR A 348 2.44 -20.08 -5.62
CA TYR A 348 2.35 -18.65 -5.91
C TYR A 348 1.37 -18.36 -7.03
N HIS A 349 1.52 -19.06 -8.16
CA HIS A 349 0.61 -18.87 -9.29
C HIS A 349 -0.81 -19.30 -8.95
N CYS A 350 -1.03 -20.34 -8.15
CA CYS A 350 -2.38 -20.80 -7.82
C CYS A 350 -3.21 -19.71 -7.13
N PHE A 351 -2.62 -19.00 -6.17
CA PHE A 351 -3.33 -17.97 -5.41
C PHE A 351 -3.22 -16.58 -6.04
N GLU A 352 -2.05 -16.20 -6.55
CA GLU A 352 -1.84 -14.84 -7.04
C GLU A 352 -2.28 -14.67 -8.50
N LYS A 353 -1.98 -15.62 -9.38
CA LYS A 353 -2.38 -15.55 -10.81
C LYS A 353 -3.89 -15.63 -10.97
N ALA A 354 -4.56 -16.44 -10.15
CA ALA A 354 -6.01 -16.52 -10.16
C ALA A 354 -6.67 -15.17 -9.87
N LYS A 355 -6.19 -14.45 -8.83
CA LYS A 355 -6.68 -13.09 -8.54
C LYS A 355 -6.34 -12.10 -9.65
N ALA A 356 -5.14 -12.17 -10.21
CA ALA A 356 -4.73 -11.29 -11.31
C ALA A 356 -5.66 -11.46 -12.53
N LEU A 357 -5.99 -12.71 -12.89
CA LEU A 357 -6.93 -12.99 -13.98
C LEU A 357 -8.32 -12.38 -13.74
N GLU A 358 -8.87 -12.54 -12.52
CA GLU A 358 -10.15 -11.95 -12.17
C GLU A 358 -10.10 -10.41 -12.13
N ALA A 359 -8.99 -9.82 -11.67
CA ALA A 359 -8.78 -8.38 -11.67
C ALA A 359 -8.75 -7.81 -13.09
N TRP A 360 -8.02 -8.46 -14.00
CA TRP A 360 -7.94 -8.02 -15.40
C TRP A 360 -9.27 -8.14 -16.12
N ASP A 361 -10.02 -9.20 -15.90
CA ASP A 361 -11.38 -9.36 -16.45
C ASP A 361 -12.29 -8.21 -15.99
N TYR A 362 -12.29 -7.94 -14.69
CA TYR A 362 -13.03 -6.82 -14.12
C TYR A 362 -12.59 -5.48 -14.71
N TRP A 363 -11.30 -5.17 -14.74
CA TRP A 363 -10.77 -3.93 -15.30
C TRP A 363 -11.12 -3.76 -16.79
N ASN A 364 -11.04 -4.84 -17.57
CA ASN A 364 -11.45 -4.82 -18.97
C ASN A 364 -12.94 -4.50 -19.14
N SER A 365 -13.79 -5.09 -18.29
CA SER A 365 -15.23 -4.84 -18.29
C SER A 365 -15.60 -3.42 -17.85
N GLU A 366 -14.78 -2.80 -16.99
CA GLU A 366 -14.99 -1.45 -16.45
C GLU A 366 -14.27 -0.36 -17.26
N GLY A 367 -13.49 -0.71 -18.28
CA GLY A 367 -12.75 0.28 -19.07
C GLY A 367 -11.52 0.86 -18.35
N ILE A 368 -10.80 0.04 -17.56
CA ILE A 368 -9.67 0.46 -16.73
C ILE A 368 -8.35 -0.08 -17.33
N PRO A 369 -7.67 0.69 -18.22
CA PRO A 369 -6.34 0.33 -18.71
C PRO A 369 -5.24 0.59 -17.67
N THR A 370 -5.46 1.52 -16.75
CA THR A 370 -4.43 1.99 -15.80
C THR A 370 -4.95 1.97 -14.35
N PRO A 371 -5.01 0.78 -13.70
CA PRO A 371 -5.47 0.67 -12.32
C PRO A 371 -4.52 1.41 -11.38
N PHE A 372 -5.05 2.06 -10.34
CA PHE A 372 -4.27 2.80 -9.36
C PHE A 372 -4.73 2.49 -7.93
N ASN A 373 -3.94 2.90 -6.93
CA ASN A 373 -4.30 2.69 -5.53
C ASN A 373 -5.52 3.54 -5.14
N GLY A 374 -6.60 2.86 -4.77
CA GLY A 374 -7.91 3.44 -4.42
C GLY A 374 -8.10 3.77 -2.93
N ILE A 375 -7.08 3.64 -2.09
CA ILE A 375 -7.12 4.17 -0.71
C ILE A 375 -7.00 5.70 -0.80
N LEU A 376 -5.93 6.17 -1.44
CA LEU A 376 -5.67 7.57 -1.77
C LEU A 376 -4.95 7.65 -3.12
N PRO A 377 -5.22 8.69 -3.95
CA PRO A 377 -4.56 8.90 -5.23
C PRO A 377 -3.13 9.43 -5.04
N LYS A 378 -2.28 8.64 -4.37
CA LYS A 378 -0.89 8.97 -4.01
C LYS A 378 0.10 8.64 -5.14
N GLY A 379 -0.34 8.58 -6.39
CA GLY A 379 0.54 8.32 -7.55
C GLY A 379 1.03 6.88 -7.72
N GLU A 380 0.47 5.90 -6.98
CA GLU A 380 0.69 4.47 -7.24
C GLU A 380 -0.31 4.04 -8.33
N ILE A 381 0.16 3.86 -9.56
CA ILE A 381 -0.64 3.51 -10.73
C ILE A 381 0.03 2.34 -11.45
N GLY A 382 -0.69 1.62 -12.27
CA GLY A 382 -0.12 0.56 -13.08
C GLY A 382 -0.73 0.48 -14.46
N ILE A 383 -0.24 -0.49 -15.23
CA ILE A 383 -0.75 -0.81 -16.58
C ILE A 383 -1.39 -2.20 -16.52
N ASN A 384 -2.64 -2.29 -16.95
CA ASN A 384 -3.34 -3.56 -17.15
C ASN A 384 -2.74 -4.26 -18.39
N PRO A 385 -2.07 -5.42 -18.23
CA PRO A 385 -1.30 -6.04 -19.30
C PRO A 385 -2.16 -6.60 -20.44
N VAL A 386 -3.48 -6.70 -20.24
CA VAL A 386 -4.40 -7.35 -21.19
C VAL A 386 -5.58 -6.46 -21.56
N TYR A 387 -5.50 -5.16 -21.32
CA TYR A 387 -6.55 -4.24 -21.75
C TYR A 387 -6.51 -4.09 -23.28
N PRO A 388 -7.56 -4.51 -24.02
CA PRO A 388 -7.45 -4.71 -25.46
C PRO A 388 -7.60 -3.42 -26.27
N ARG A 389 -8.04 -2.31 -25.66
CA ARG A 389 -8.41 -1.08 -26.37
C ARG A 389 -7.39 0.06 -26.19
N SER A 390 -6.39 -0.08 -25.33
CA SER A 390 -5.31 0.91 -25.17
C SER A 390 -4.07 0.50 -25.96
N SER A 391 -3.36 1.46 -26.55
CA SER A 391 -2.00 1.24 -27.04
C SER A 391 -0.99 1.67 -25.99
N VAL A 392 0.13 0.93 -25.89
CA VAL A 392 1.23 1.28 -25.01
C VAL A 392 2.54 1.27 -25.79
N ARG A 393 3.30 2.35 -25.68
CA ARG A 393 4.67 2.47 -26.18
C ARG A 393 5.64 2.59 -25.01
N ALA A 394 6.83 2.06 -25.18
CA ALA A 394 7.80 1.91 -24.09
C ALA A 394 9.18 2.40 -24.51
N TRP A 395 9.84 3.15 -23.64
CA TRP A 395 11.21 3.61 -23.86
C TRP A 395 12.05 3.40 -22.61
N THR A 396 13.34 3.16 -22.77
CA THR A 396 14.29 3.53 -21.72
C THR A 396 14.36 5.04 -21.62
N ALA A 397 14.72 5.57 -20.46
CA ALA A 397 14.84 7.01 -20.27
C ALA A 397 16.18 7.41 -19.63
N GLN A 398 16.59 8.63 -19.89
CA GLN A 398 17.70 9.29 -19.21
C GLN A 398 17.16 10.37 -18.29
N GLN A 399 17.74 10.49 -17.09
CA GLN A 399 17.42 11.55 -16.16
C GLN A 399 18.42 12.70 -16.31
N ASP A 400 17.93 13.93 -16.44
CA ASP A 400 18.78 15.12 -16.45
C ASP A 400 19.14 15.59 -15.03
N SER A 401 20.01 16.60 -14.95
CA SER A 401 20.47 17.16 -13.67
C SER A 401 19.39 17.83 -12.83
N LYS A 402 18.22 18.11 -13.41
CA LYS A 402 17.04 18.69 -12.74
C LYS A 402 16.01 17.63 -12.37
N GLY A 403 16.25 16.37 -12.73
CA GLY A 403 15.42 15.23 -12.41
C GLY A 403 14.32 14.93 -13.44
N TYR A 404 14.28 15.62 -14.58
CA TYR A 404 13.36 15.32 -15.68
C TYR A 404 13.81 14.08 -16.44
N LEU A 405 12.84 13.33 -16.96
CA LEU A 405 13.08 12.17 -17.80
C LEU A 405 12.93 12.52 -19.28
N HIS A 406 13.85 11.98 -20.06
CA HIS A 406 13.90 12.10 -21.52
C HIS A 406 13.88 10.68 -22.11
N PRO A 407 12.83 10.28 -22.85
CA PRO A 407 12.83 9.02 -23.59
C PRO A 407 14.07 8.92 -24.49
N ALA A 408 14.76 7.78 -24.46
CA ALA A 408 16.02 7.57 -25.16
C ALA A 408 15.91 6.52 -26.28
N GLU A 409 15.66 5.25 -25.91
CA GLU A 409 15.55 4.13 -26.86
C GLU A 409 14.18 3.47 -26.71
N GLU A 410 13.43 3.33 -27.81
CA GLU A 410 12.16 2.61 -27.83
C GLU A 410 12.39 1.11 -27.64
N VAL A 411 11.69 0.52 -26.69
CA VAL A 411 11.78 -0.90 -26.33
C VAL A 411 10.58 -1.62 -26.93
N THR A 412 10.82 -2.45 -27.95
CA THR A 412 9.78 -3.32 -28.49
C THR A 412 9.51 -4.48 -27.53
N ALA A 413 8.52 -4.32 -26.66
CA ALA A 413 8.07 -5.36 -25.73
C ALA A 413 6.54 -5.45 -25.69
N VAL A 414 6.04 -6.68 -25.56
CA VAL A 414 4.62 -6.96 -25.36
C VAL A 414 4.33 -7.08 -23.88
N PHE A 415 3.25 -6.46 -23.43
CA PHE A 415 2.73 -6.66 -22.09
C PHE A 415 2.10 -8.04 -22.02
N THR A 416 2.63 -8.89 -21.15
CA THR A 416 2.11 -10.24 -21.02
C THR A 416 1.37 -10.40 -19.71
N PRO A 417 0.30 -11.22 -19.69
CA PRO A 417 -0.33 -11.63 -18.45
C PRO A 417 0.56 -12.60 -17.67
N HIS A 418 1.88 -12.45 -17.61
CA HIS A 418 2.75 -13.28 -16.80
C HIS A 418 3.15 -12.56 -15.53
N LEU A 419 2.91 -13.22 -14.38
CA LEU A 419 3.42 -12.74 -13.10
C LEU A 419 4.91 -13.06 -13.04
N ALA A 420 5.71 -12.04 -12.74
CA ALA A 420 7.14 -12.11 -12.50
C ALA A 420 7.47 -13.19 -11.46
N SER A 421 8.08 -14.29 -11.89
CA SER A 421 8.40 -15.48 -11.07
C SER A 421 9.48 -15.26 -9.98
N TRP A 422 10.16 -14.12 -10.02
CA TRP A 422 11.36 -13.80 -9.24
C TRP A 422 11.09 -12.97 -7.99
N TRP A 423 9.84 -12.52 -7.77
CA TRP A 423 9.52 -11.54 -6.73
C TRP A 423 8.90 -12.09 -5.44
N ALA A 424 8.86 -13.41 -5.27
CA ALA A 424 8.44 -14.03 -4.01
C ALA A 424 9.65 -14.60 -3.26
N PRO A 425 10.54 -13.78 -2.67
CA PRO A 425 11.51 -14.32 -1.72
C PRO A 425 10.72 -14.97 -0.57
N PRO A 426 11.08 -16.21 -0.16
CA PRO A 426 10.42 -16.83 0.98
C PRO A 426 10.57 -15.93 2.20
N ARG A 427 9.45 -15.62 2.86
CA ARG A 427 9.49 -14.86 4.11
C ARG A 427 9.85 -15.83 5.23
N GLN A 428 10.91 -15.53 5.97
CA GLN A 428 11.23 -16.24 7.19
C GLN A 428 10.57 -15.52 8.36
N ARG A 429 9.98 -16.26 9.30
CA ARG A 429 9.57 -15.67 10.58
C ARG A 429 10.86 -15.28 11.31
N ALA A 430 10.95 -14.04 11.76
CA ALA A 430 11.95 -13.71 12.77
C ALA A 430 11.61 -14.54 14.02
N THR A 431 12.51 -15.45 14.41
CA THR A 431 12.46 -16.04 15.74
C THR A 431 12.67 -14.90 16.73
N GLN A 432 11.60 -14.47 17.40
CA GLN A 432 11.72 -13.65 18.59
C GLN A 432 12.40 -14.51 19.65
N ASN A 433 13.73 -14.46 19.71
CA ASN A 433 14.45 -14.96 20.85
C ASN A 433 14.16 -14.00 22.00
N ALA A 434 13.45 -14.50 23.02
CA ALA A 434 13.17 -13.79 24.25
C ALA A 434 14.46 -13.60 25.08
N THR A 435 15.35 -12.70 24.65
CA THR A 435 16.50 -12.23 25.45
C THR A 435 16.92 -10.83 25.00
N ASP A 436 16.08 -9.82 25.19
CA ASP A 436 16.50 -8.42 25.17
C ASP A 436 16.15 -7.75 26.50
N HIS A 437 16.83 -8.22 27.56
CA HIS A 437 17.09 -7.42 28.74
C HIS A 437 18.61 -7.35 28.92
N ALA A 438 19.23 -6.37 28.24
CA ALA A 438 20.56 -5.89 28.59
C ALA A 438 20.48 -4.39 28.88
N PRO A 439 20.99 -3.89 30.03
CA PRO A 439 20.91 -2.48 30.37
C PRO A 439 21.88 -1.65 29.52
N VAL A 440 21.39 -0.54 28.98
CA VAL A 440 22.21 0.47 28.30
C VAL A 440 23.03 1.21 29.36
N HIS A 441 24.35 1.00 29.36
CA HIS A 441 25.30 1.91 30.03
C HIS A 441 25.56 3.13 29.14
N PRO A 442 25.48 4.37 29.65
CA PRO A 442 25.74 5.57 28.87
C PRO A 442 27.26 5.82 28.78
N ALA A 443 27.81 5.75 27.57
CA ALA A 443 29.18 6.21 27.30
C ALA A 443 29.18 7.74 27.18
N GLN A 444 29.89 8.40 28.09
CA GLN A 444 30.20 9.83 28.07
C GLN A 444 31.08 10.17 26.86
N GLY A 445 30.61 11.07 26.00
CA GLY A 445 31.40 11.65 24.91
C GLY A 445 32.29 12.79 25.40
N ALA A 446 33.61 12.57 25.35
CA ALA A 446 34.61 13.63 25.48
C ALA A 446 34.64 14.51 24.22
N ARG A 447 34.84 15.81 24.44
CA ARG A 447 34.87 16.88 23.43
C ARG A 447 36.19 16.95 22.65
N SER A 448 36.05 17.34 21.37
CA SER A 448 36.92 18.24 20.56
C SER A 448 38.25 17.71 19.99
N PRO A 449 38.85 18.38 18.96
CA PRO A 449 38.31 19.36 18.01
C PRO A 449 38.67 19.12 16.52
N ILE A 450 38.00 19.91 15.69
CA ILE A 450 38.20 20.25 14.27
C ILE A 450 39.67 20.52 13.90
N PRO A 451 40.08 20.19 12.65
CA PRO A 451 40.97 21.08 11.92
C PRO A 451 40.39 21.53 10.56
N THR A 452 40.57 22.83 10.33
CA THR A 452 40.32 23.58 9.11
C THR A 452 41.45 23.43 8.09
N ASN A 453 41.07 23.72 6.83
CA ASN A 453 41.84 24.36 5.74
C ASN A 453 42.37 23.55 4.54
N ARG A 454 41.84 24.02 3.39
CA ARG A 454 42.49 24.46 2.12
C ARG A 454 42.91 23.42 1.05
N LEU A 455 42.20 23.54 -0.08
CA LEU A 455 42.67 23.78 -1.47
C LEU A 455 44.02 23.18 -1.90
N SER A 456 44.00 22.34 -2.94
CA SER A 456 44.71 22.62 -4.22
C SER A 456 44.27 21.63 -5.31
N MET A 457 44.32 22.12 -6.55
CA MET A 457 44.13 21.41 -7.81
C MET A 457 45.22 20.34 -8.05
N ASP A 458 44.89 19.27 -8.76
CA ASP A 458 45.48 18.87 -10.07
C ASP A 458 45.29 17.38 -10.38
N GLY A 459 45.04 17.07 -11.67
CA GLY A 459 45.70 15.94 -12.33
C GLY A 459 44.98 14.58 -12.47
N VAL A 460 44.13 14.47 -13.51
CA VAL A 460 44.20 13.54 -14.67
C VAL A 460 44.88 12.13 -14.56
N SER A 461 44.17 11.16 -15.17
CA SER A 461 44.54 9.84 -15.74
C SER A 461 44.72 8.63 -14.81
N ALA A 462 44.25 7.42 -15.14
CA ALA A 462 43.89 6.84 -16.44
C ALA A 462 42.46 6.26 -16.52
#